data_AF-A0A0F7CL76-F1
#
_entry.id   AF-A0A0F7CL76-F1
#
_cell.length_a   1.000
_cell.length_b   1.000
_cell.length_c   1.000
_cell.angle_alpha   90.00
_cell.angle_beta   90.00
_cell.angle_gamma   90.00
#
_symmetry.space_group_name_H-M   'P 1'
#
loop_
_entity.id
_entity.type
_entity.pdbx_description
1 polymer ?
#
loop_
_entity_poly.entity_id
_entity_poly.type
_entity_poly.pdbx_seq_one_letter_code
_entity_poly.pdbx_strand_id
1 'polypeptide(L)'
;MKLKLFNLSIETQDPRPLHISVKSFLFLVDRGELHPVSPNLSREFTEEDYLDFDNLFPPIIGLSLNDIAHGNADVKTLEFNDLSEGMYLCVFEVEDKIMQRKHVNFLAFKISGQEISKLYSDDMYSRELVLKRVEKIAEIFGIDFRDILKNLRTIGLHID
;
A
#
# COMPACT_ATOMS: atom_id res chain seq x y z
N MET A 1 -10.04 -2.20 -16.13
CA MET A 1 -9.56 -2.98 -14.96
C MET A 1 -9.79 -2.15 -13.71
N LYS A 2 -10.09 -2.79 -12.57
CA LYS A 2 -10.37 -2.10 -11.30
C LYS A 2 -9.38 -2.59 -10.24
N LEU A 3 -8.62 -1.66 -9.66
CA LEU A 3 -7.75 -1.92 -8.51
C LEU A 3 -8.38 -1.27 -7.28
N LYS A 4 -8.39 -1.98 -6.15
CA LYS A 4 -8.81 -1.43 -4.86
C LYS A 4 -7.63 -1.37 -3.91
N LEU A 5 -7.48 -0.23 -3.24
CA LEU A 5 -6.63 -0.08 -2.06
C LEU A 5 -7.49 0.35 -0.89
N PHE A 6 -6.94 0.31 0.32
CA PHE A 6 -7.72 0.61 1.53
C PHE A 6 -6.97 1.60 2.42
N ASN A 7 -7.71 2.56 2.96
CA ASN A 7 -7.27 3.31 4.13
C ASN A 7 -7.99 2.73 5.34
N LEU A 8 -7.25 2.56 6.43
CA LEU A 8 -7.74 1.86 7.62
C LEU A 8 -7.33 2.63 8.87
N SER A 9 -8.21 2.69 9.85
CA SER A 9 -7.86 2.91 11.26
C SER A 9 -8.55 1.82 12.07
N ILE A 10 -7.80 1.02 12.80
CA ILE A 10 -8.34 -0.07 13.60
C ILE A 10 -7.78 -0.03 15.02
N GLU A 11 -8.67 -0.26 15.98
CA GLU A 11 -8.33 -0.53 17.37
C GLU A 11 -9.00 -1.84 17.81
N THR A 12 -8.22 -2.81 18.27
CA THR A 12 -8.73 -4.03 18.91
C THR A 12 -7.99 -4.32 20.21
N GLN A 13 -8.68 -4.96 21.15
CA GLN A 13 -8.08 -5.47 22.39
C GLN A 13 -7.95 -7.00 22.40
N ASP A 14 -8.73 -7.72 21.59
CA ASP A 14 -8.79 -9.18 21.52
C ASP A 14 -8.68 -9.65 20.05
N PRO A 15 -7.91 -10.72 19.75
CA PRO A 15 -7.11 -11.54 20.66
C PRO A 15 -5.77 -10.89 21.06
N ARG A 16 -5.43 -9.74 20.48
CA ARG A 16 -4.20 -8.98 20.78
C ARG A 16 -4.49 -7.48 20.69
N PRO A 17 -3.92 -6.65 21.59
CA PRO A 17 -4.00 -5.21 21.48
C PRO A 17 -3.36 -4.74 20.16
N LEU A 18 -4.14 -4.01 19.37
CA LEU A 18 -3.72 -3.41 18.11
C LEU A 18 -4.29 -2.00 18.03
N HIS A 19 -3.48 -1.03 17.64
CA HIS A 19 -3.98 0.28 17.24
C HIS A 19 -3.16 0.75 16.05
N ILE A 20 -3.67 0.49 14.84
CA ILE A 20 -2.95 0.76 13.59
C ILE A 20 -3.78 1.69 12.72
N SER A 21 -3.10 2.62 12.04
CA SER A 21 -3.65 3.29 10.86
C SER A 21 -2.81 3.04 9.63
N VAL A 22 -3.48 2.79 8.50
CA VAL A 22 -2.89 2.57 7.19
C VAL A 22 -3.37 3.64 6.23
N LYS A 23 -2.44 4.28 5.53
CA LYS A 23 -2.73 5.12 4.36
C LYS A 23 -2.10 4.51 3.12
N SER A 24 -2.91 4.32 2.09
CA SER A 24 -2.49 3.77 0.80
C SER A 24 -2.30 4.88 -0.22
N PHE A 25 -1.18 4.83 -0.94
CA PHE A 25 -0.86 5.71 -2.06
C PHE A 25 -0.54 4.87 -3.29
N LEU A 26 -0.97 5.34 -4.47
CA LEU A 26 -0.67 4.70 -5.74
C LEU A 26 0.11 5.67 -6.63
N PHE A 27 1.16 5.18 -7.26
CA PHE A 27 1.97 5.95 -8.21
C PHE A 27 2.12 5.18 -9.52
N LEU A 28 2.03 5.89 -10.64
CA LEU A 28 2.44 5.42 -11.96
C LEU A 28 3.92 5.77 -12.16
N VAL A 29 4.71 4.82 -12.63
CA VAL A 29 6.09 5.04 -13.07
C VAL A 29 6.08 5.36 -14.56
N ASP A 30 6.43 6.59 -14.93
CA ASP A 30 6.63 6.96 -16.33
C ASP A 30 7.93 7.77 -16.48
N ARG A 31 8.74 7.41 -17.49
CA ARG A 31 9.99 8.12 -17.84
C ARG A 31 10.95 8.45 -16.68
N GLY A 32 11.02 7.58 -15.67
CA GLY A 32 11.90 7.82 -14.50
C GLY A 32 11.22 8.51 -13.33
N GLU A 33 9.97 8.96 -13.49
CA GLU A 33 9.25 9.72 -12.47
C GLU A 33 8.08 8.92 -11.90
N LEU A 34 7.75 9.18 -10.63
CA LEU A 34 6.52 8.70 -10.00
C LEU A 34 5.45 9.78 -10.09
N HIS A 35 4.33 9.45 -10.73
CA HIS A 35 3.16 10.30 -10.82
C HIS A 35 2.07 9.78 -9.87
N PRO A 36 1.61 10.59 -8.89
CA PRO A 36 0.55 10.17 -7.99
C PRO A 36 -0.74 9.92 -8.77
N VAL A 37 -1.35 8.78 -8.53
CA VAL A 37 -2.65 8.40 -9.10
C VAL A 37 -3.70 8.65 -8.03
N SER A 38 -4.71 9.46 -8.36
CA SER A 38 -5.85 9.67 -7.47
C SER A 38 -6.91 8.59 -7.69
N PRO A 39 -7.58 8.13 -6.63
CA PRO A 39 -8.71 7.21 -6.79
C PRO A 39 -9.84 7.91 -7.53
N ASN A 40 -10.53 7.17 -8.40
CA ASN A 40 -11.75 7.64 -9.06
C ASN A 40 -12.91 7.76 -8.06
N LEU A 41 -12.92 6.89 -7.04
CA LEU A 41 -13.93 6.89 -6.00
C LEU A 41 -13.29 6.53 -4.65
N SER A 42 -13.67 7.25 -3.61
CA SER A 42 -13.44 6.85 -2.22
C SER A 42 -14.79 6.67 -1.55
N ARG A 43 -15.03 5.49 -0.98
CA ARG A 43 -16.30 5.13 -0.35
C ARG A 43 -16.08 4.26 0.88
N GLU A 44 -17.15 4.09 1.64
CA GLU A 44 -17.21 3.15 2.76
C GLU A 44 -16.97 1.71 2.30
N PHE A 45 -16.32 0.95 3.17
CA PHE A 45 -16.04 -0.47 2.98
C PHE A 45 -17.33 -1.30 3.01
N THR A 46 -17.42 -2.28 2.12
CA THR A 46 -18.61 -3.13 1.94
C THR A 46 -18.24 -4.59 1.77
N GLU A 47 -19.22 -5.50 1.83
CA GLU A 47 -19.00 -6.93 1.65
C GLU A 47 -18.32 -7.29 0.31
N GLU A 48 -18.54 -6.49 -0.74
CA GLU A 48 -17.89 -6.67 -2.05
C GLU A 48 -16.36 -6.44 -2.02
N ASP A 49 -15.84 -5.85 -0.94
CA ASP A 49 -14.42 -5.54 -0.77
C ASP A 49 -13.66 -6.60 0.01
N TYR A 50 -14.37 -7.58 0.59
CA TYR A 50 -13.81 -8.55 1.52
C TYR A 50 -12.66 -9.35 0.90
N LEU A 51 -12.90 -9.90 -0.30
CA LEU A 51 -11.90 -10.70 -1.00
C LEU A 51 -10.68 -9.86 -1.41
N ASP A 52 -10.91 -8.62 -1.87
CA ASP A 52 -9.82 -7.71 -2.27
C ASP A 52 -8.96 -7.33 -1.05
N PHE A 53 -9.60 -7.10 0.10
CA PHE A 53 -8.92 -6.80 1.36
C PHE A 53 -8.04 -7.95 1.83
N ASP A 54 -8.60 -9.16 1.95
CA ASP A 54 -7.86 -10.34 2.45
C ASP A 54 -6.78 -10.83 1.48
N ASN A 55 -6.88 -10.50 0.19
CA ASN A 55 -5.81 -10.78 -0.76
C ASN A 55 -4.64 -9.79 -0.66
N LEU A 56 -4.90 -8.55 -0.26
CA LEU A 56 -3.92 -7.46 -0.28
C LEU A 56 -3.23 -7.25 1.08
N PHE A 57 -4.02 -7.11 2.16
CA PHE A 57 -3.55 -6.61 3.45
C PHE A 57 -2.83 -7.66 4.32
N PRO A 58 -3.29 -8.92 4.44
CA PRO A 58 -2.62 -9.92 5.28
C PRO A 58 -1.13 -10.14 4.95
N PRO A 59 -0.71 -10.33 3.67
CA PRO A 59 0.69 -10.57 3.38
C PRO A 59 1.58 -9.34 3.63
N ILE A 60 1.05 -8.13 3.44
CA ILE A 60 1.82 -6.88 3.47
C ILE A 60 1.82 -6.22 4.85
N ILE A 61 0.68 -6.22 5.54
CA ILE A 61 0.45 -5.46 6.77
C ILE A 61 0.10 -6.40 7.94
N GLY A 62 -0.27 -7.66 7.67
CA GLY A 62 -0.63 -8.63 8.70
C GLY A 62 -2.02 -8.42 9.28
N LEU A 63 -2.91 -7.74 8.55
CA LEU A 63 -4.29 -7.49 8.94
C LEU A 63 -5.25 -8.18 7.99
N SER A 64 -6.30 -8.76 8.56
CA SER A 64 -7.34 -9.53 7.87
C SER A 64 -8.73 -9.00 8.19
N LEU A 65 -9.73 -9.49 7.47
CA LEU A 65 -11.14 -9.25 7.78
C LEU A 65 -11.52 -9.67 9.20
N ASN A 66 -10.86 -10.69 9.75
CA ASN A 66 -11.12 -11.13 11.12
C ASN A 66 -10.76 -10.02 12.12
N ASP A 67 -9.68 -9.27 11.86
CA ASP A 67 -9.31 -8.13 12.70
C ASP A 67 -10.35 -7.02 12.59
N ILE A 68 -10.83 -6.72 11.38
CA ILE A 68 -11.92 -5.74 11.15
C ILE A 68 -13.20 -6.15 11.87
N ALA A 69 -13.58 -7.44 11.81
CA ALA A 69 -14.82 -7.94 12.38
C ALA A 69 -14.82 -7.92 13.93
N HIS A 70 -13.65 -8.07 14.55
CA HIS A 70 -13.50 -8.10 16.00
C HIS A 70 -12.96 -6.79 16.60
N GLY A 71 -12.53 -5.84 15.77
CA GLY A 71 -12.04 -4.53 16.17
C GLY A 71 -13.02 -3.39 15.93
N ASN A 72 -12.71 -2.23 16.48
CA ASN A 72 -13.31 -0.97 16.07
C ASN A 72 -12.52 -0.42 14.87
N ALA A 73 -13.02 -0.68 13.67
CA ALA A 73 -12.36 -0.34 12.42
C ALA A 73 -13.16 0.69 11.61
N ASP A 74 -12.45 1.73 11.14
CA ASP A 74 -12.88 2.64 10.09
C ASP A 74 -12.09 2.31 8.83
N VAL A 75 -12.76 1.86 7.78
CA VAL A 75 -12.15 1.39 6.54
C VAL A 75 -12.74 2.15 5.37
N LYS A 76 -11.89 2.76 4.55
CA LYS A 76 -12.27 3.39 3.29
C LYS A 76 -11.67 2.65 2.11
N THR A 77 -12.52 2.28 1.17
CA THR A 77 -12.12 1.67 -0.11
C THR A 77 -11.75 2.79 -1.09
N LEU A 78 -10.57 2.68 -1.68
CA LEU A 78 -10.07 3.55 -2.74
C LEU A 78 -10.12 2.78 -4.07
N GLU A 79 -10.95 3.22 -5.00
CA GLU A 79 -11.12 2.56 -6.30
C GLU A 79 -10.37 3.30 -7.40
N PHE A 80 -9.53 2.55 -8.11
CA PHE A 80 -8.78 3.00 -9.28
C PHE A 80 -9.27 2.24 -10.50
N ASN A 81 -10.00 2.96 -11.35
CA ASN A 81 -10.56 2.47 -12.60
C ASN A 81 -9.73 3.01 -13.76
N ASP A 82 -9.79 2.28 -14.89
CA ASP A 82 -9.18 2.72 -16.15
C ASP A 82 -7.67 3.03 -16.06
N LEU A 83 -6.97 2.31 -15.17
CA LEU A 83 -5.50 2.35 -15.10
C LEU A 83 -4.90 1.95 -16.45
N SER A 84 -4.01 2.80 -16.98
CA SER A 84 -3.31 2.54 -18.23
C SER A 84 -2.28 1.43 -18.05
N GLU A 85 -1.83 0.85 -19.17
CA GLU A 85 -0.65 -0.01 -19.16
C GLU A 85 0.56 0.75 -18.61
N GLY A 86 1.39 0.05 -17.84
CA GLY A 86 2.52 0.67 -17.15
C GLY A 86 2.94 -0.05 -15.89
N MET A 87 3.95 0.49 -15.22
CA MET A 87 4.41 0.01 -13.92
C MET A 87 3.87 0.91 -12.82
N TYR A 88 3.45 0.30 -11.72
CA TYR A 88 2.82 1.01 -10.62
C TYR A 88 3.47 0.62 -9.30
N LEU A 89 3.53 1.59 -8.39
CA LEU A 89 4.00 1.45 -7.03
C LEU A 89 2.87 1.82 -6.07
N CYS A 90 2.43 0.84 -5.28
CA CYS A 90 1.65 1.07 -4.08
C CYS A 90 2.59 1.30 -2.89
N VAL A 91 2.28 2.31 -2.10
CA VAL A 91 2.97 2.63 -0.86
C VAL A 91 1.94 2.60 0.26
N PHE A 92 2.20 1.81 1.28
CA PHE A 92 1.39 1.71 2.48
C PHE A 92 2.15 2.37 3.63
N GLU A 93 1.70 3.54 4.08
CA GLU A 93 2.14 4.13 5.34
C GLU A 93 1.39 3.44 6.47
N VAL A 94 2.13 2.77 7.36
CA VAL A 94 1.57 2.05 8.51
C VAL A 94 2.07 2.71 9.78
N GLU A 95 1.15 3.21 10.59
CA GLU A 95 1.41 3.79 11.89
C GLU A 95 0.83 2.87 12.98
N ASP A 96 1.72 2.26 13.76
CA ASP A 96 1.39 1.56 15.00
C ASP A 96 1.42 2.56 16.15
N LYS A 97 0.24 2.91 16.65
CA LYS A 97 0.05 3.91 17.71
C LYS A 97 0.37 3.36 19.11
N ILE A 98 0.35 2.03 19.30
CA ILE A 98 0.75 1.42 20.57
C ILE A 98 2.27 1.51 20.71
N MET A 99 2.99 1.08 19.66
CA MET A 99 4.45 1.09 19.65
C MET A 99 5.04 2.47 19.34
N GLN A 100 4.21 3.44 18.92
CA GLN A 100 4.61 4.75 18.41
C GLN A 100 5.62 4.63 17.26
N ARG A 101 5.34 3.73 16.33
CA ARG A 101 6.22 3.44 15.20
C ARG A 101 5.49 3.68 13.89
N LYS A 102 6.21 4.31 12.96
CA LYS A 102 5.80 4.43 11.57
C LYS A 102 6.72 3.59 10.71
N HIS A 103 6.15 2.90 9.75
CA HIS A 103 6.90 2.20 8.72
C HIS A 103 6.16 2.27 7.39
N VAL A 104 6.87 1.93 6.33
CA VAL A 104 6.32 1.89 4.98
C VAL A 104 6.53 0.50 4.40
N ASN A 105 5.50 0.02 3.71
CA ASN A 105 5.54 -1.21 2.92
C ASN A 105 5.19 -0.89 1.47
N PHE A 106 5.76 -1.66 0.55
CA PHE A 106 5.66 -1.43 -0.88
C PHE A 106 5.06 -2.65 -1.60
N LEU A 107 4.28 -2.38 -2.63
CA LEU A 107 3.85 -3.37 -3.62
C LEU A 107 4.06 -2.77 -5.01
N ALA A 108 4.81 -3.45 -5.87
CA ALA A 108 5.00 -3.05 -7.25
C ALA A 108 4.36 -4.06 -8.19
N PHE A 109 3.70 -3.57 -9.23
CA PHE A 109 3.09 -4.42 -10.26
C PHE A 109 3.17 -3.75 -11.63
N LYS A 110 2.99 -4.57 -12.67
CA LYS A 110 2.87 -4.14 -14.05
C LYS A 110 1.46 -4.44 -14.54
N ILE A 111 0.87 -3.47 -15.24
CA ILE A 111 -0.36 -3.64 -16.00
C ILE A 111 0.02 -3.81 -17.47
N SER A 112 -0.42 -4.92 -18.07
CA SER A 112 -0.28 -5.17 -19.51
C SER A 112 -1.60 -5.74 -20.05
N GLY A 113 -2.31 -4.99 -20.88
CA GLY A 113 -3.68 -5.29 -21.27
C GLY A 113 -4.62 -5.41 -20.07
N GLN A 114 -5.15 -6.62 -19.84
CA GLN A 114 -6.03 -6.94 -18.71
C GLN A 114 -5.33 -7.66 -17.56
N GLU A 115 -4.01 -7.88 -17.67
CA GLU A 115 -3.23 -8.63 -16.68
C GLU A 115 -2.52 -7.68 -15.70
N ILE A 116 -2.57 -8.04 -14.41
CA ILE A 116 -1.74 -7.46 -13.35
C ILE A 116 -0.68 -8.48 -12.97
N SER A 117 0.58 -8.19 -13.29
CA SER A 117 1.71 -9.03 -12.90
C SER A 117 2.45 -8.38 -11.73
N LYS A 118 2.49 -9.06 -10.57
CA LYS A 118 3.23 -8.58 -9.39
C LYS A 118 4.74 -8.64 -9.65
N LEU A 119 5.43 -7.53 -9.44
CA LEU A 119 6.88 -7.41 -9.63
C LEU A 119 7.65 -7.44 -8.30
N TYR A 120 7.09 -6.82 -7.27
CA TYR A 120 7.69 -6.73 -5.94
C TYR A 120 6.59 -6.68 -4.89
N SER A 121 6.81 -7.25 -3.72
CA SER A 121 5.96 -7.03 -2.54
C SER A 121 6.81 -7.15 -1.31
N ASP A 122 6.65 -6.20 -0.40
CA ASP A 122 7.06 -6.43 0.97
C ASP A 122 6.18 -7.51 1.60
N ASP A 123 6.75 -8.16 2.61
CA ASP A 123 6.01 -8.93 3.60
C ASP A 123 5.99 -8.17 4.94
N MET A 124 4.99 -8.46 5.77
CA MET A 124 4.84 -7.84 7.10
C MET A 124 6.04 -8.06 8.04
N TYR A 125 6.93 -9.01 7.72
CA TYR A 125 8.11 -9.35 8.50
C TYR A 125 9.40 -8.77 7.89
N SER A 126 9.29 -7.93 6.86
CA SER A 126 10.44 -7.40 6.14
C SER A 126 11.33 -6.61 7.09
N ARG A 127 12.51 -7.17 7.40
CA ARG A 127 13.50 -6.56 8.29
C ARG A 127 14.52 -5.72 7.53
N GLU A 128 14.37 -5.62 6.22
CA GLU A 128 15.30 -4.92 5.37
C GLU A 128 15.09 -3.40 5.49
N LEU A 129 16.20 -2.66 5.57
CA LEU A 129 16.19 -1.21 5.60
C LEU A 129 15.37 -0.68 4.41
N VAL A 130 14.52 0.31 4.67
CA VAL A 130 13.63 0.92 3.66
C VAL A 130 14.43 1.33 2.42
N LEU A 131 15.61 1.92 2.60
CA LEU A 131 16.49 2.33 1.50
C LEU A 131 16.83 1.18 0.55
N LYS A 132 17.19 0.00 1.07
CA LYS A 132 17.51 -1.18 0.25
C LYS A 132 16.29 -1.71 -0.50
N ARG A 133 15.11 -1.64 0.11
CA ARG A 133 13.86 -2.00 -0.56
C ARG A 133 13.55 -1.04 -1.71
N VAL A 134 13.75 0.26 -1.49
CA VAL A 134 13.60 1.29 -2.54
C VAL A 134 14.62 1.10 -3.66
N GLU A 135 15.88 0.76 -3.36
CA GLU A 135 16.90 0.42 -4.37
C GLU A 135 16.47 -0.76 -5.25
N LYS A 136 15.93 -1.84 -4.65
CA LYS A 136 15.42 -2.99 -5.41
C LYS A 136 14.25 -2.62 -6.32
N ILE A 137 13.30 -1.82 -5.82
CA ILE A 137 12.15 -1.35 -6.60
C ILE A 137 12.64 -0.47 -7.76
N ALA A 138 13.61 0.40 -7.51
CA ALA A 138 14.19 1.26 -8.55
C ALA A 138 14.89 0.44 -9.65
N GLU A 139 15.63 -0.61 -9.28
CA GLU A 139 16.24 -1.56 -10.23
C GLU A 139 15.19 -2.24 -11.09
N ILE A 140 14.09 -2.71 -10.50
CA ILE A 140 12.95 -3.34 -11.20
C ILE A 140 12.32 -2.37 -12.21
N PHE A 141 12.17 -1.10 -11.82
CA PHE A 141 11.59 -0.07 -12.67
C PHE A 141 12.56 0.54 -13.68
N GLY A 142 13.87 0.31 -13.52
CA GLY A 142 14.91 0.93 -14.34
C GLY A 142 15.03 2.44 -14.14
N ILE A 143 14.84 2.92 -12.90
CA ILE A 143 14.87 4.36 -12.54
C ILE A 143 15.90 4.64 -11.44
N ASP A 144 16.23 5.92 -11.20
CA ASP A 144 17.08 6.29 -10.05
C ASP A 144 16.26 6.20 -8.75
N PHE A 145 16.77 5.47 -7.76
CA PHE A 145 16.11 5.31 -6.46
C PHE A 145 15.86 6.65 -5.75
N ARG A 146 16.67 7.68 -6.06
CA ARG A 146 16.51 9.04 -5.51
C ARG A 146 15.20 9.69 -5.96
N ASP A 147 14.70 9.35 -7.14
CA ASP A 147 13.43 9.87 -7.65
C ASP A 147 12.24 9.27 -6.88
N ILE A 148 12.36 8.00 -6.46
CA ILE A 148 11.39 7.38 -5.54
C ILE A 148 11.41 8.11 -4.20
N LEU A 149 12.60 8.29 -3.59
CA LEU A 149 12.72 8.98 -2.30
C LEU A 149 12.18 10.41 -2.32
N LYS A 150 12.39 11.15 -3.41
CA LYS A 150 11.86 12.51 -3.59
C LYS A 150 10.32 12.52 -3.56
N ASN A 151 9.67 11.59 -4.25
CA ASN A 151 8.22 11.49 -4.31
C ASN A 151 7.60 10.96 -3.00
N LEU A 152 8.31 10.09 -2.27
CA LEU A 152 7.87 9.69 -0.93
C LEU A 152 7.87 10.89 0.03
N ARG A 153 8.86 11.78 -0.06
CA ARG A 153 8.88 13.03 0.74
C ARG A 153 7.75 13.99 0.42
N THR A 154 7.29 14.07 -0.84
CA THR A 154 6.18 14.98 -1.20
C THR A 154 4.84 14.54 -0.60
N ILE A 155 4.67 13.24 -0.33
CA ILE A 155 3.51 12.71 0.41
C ILE A 155 3.73 12.64 1.93
N GLY A 156 4.79 13.27 2.43
CA GLY A 156 5.10 13.36 3.87
C GLY A 156 5.79 12.13 4.45
N LEU A 157 6.25 11.20 3.63
CA LEU A 157 7.00 10.03 4.07
C LEU A 157 8.49 10.34 4.11
N HIS A 158 9.01 10.49 5.33
CA HIS A 158 10.43 10.64 5.59
C HIS A 158 11.05 9.26 5.82
N ILE A 159 11.96 8.89 4.92
CA ILE A 159 12.78 7.69 5.05
C ILE A 159 14.15 8.13 5.55
N ASP A 160 14.51 7.64 6.73
CA ASP A 160 15.84 7.80 7.34
C ASP A 160 16.90 6.89 6.71
#